data_AF-A0A4U9EKD3-F1
#
_entry.id   AF-A0A4U9EKD3-F1
#
_cell.length_a   1.000
_cell.length_b   1.000
_cell.length_c   1.000
_cell.angle_alpha   90.00
_cell.angle_beta   90.00
_cell.angle_gamma   90.00
#
_symmetry.space_group_name_H-M   'P 1'
#
loop_
_entity.id
_entity.type
_entity.pdbx_description
1 polymer ?
#
loop_
_entity_poly.entity_id
_entity_poly.type
_entity_poly.pdbx_seq_one_letter_code
_entity_poly.pdbx_strand_id
1 'polypeptide(L)' 'MCDWEEFLFACNHSTLRLKSYCHFARNDPNHQCFGVKVLRKSWRQCVPCENCAIAWRAREIQTQQNCQDAQSMH' A
#
# COMPACT_ATOMS: atom_id res chain seq x y z
N MET A 1 -21.57 -5.32 -10.59
CA MET A 1 -20.35 -4.50 -10.48
C MET A 1 -19.47 -5.07 -9.38
N CYS A 2 -18.16 -4.91 -9.47
CA CYS A 2 -17.24 -5.29 -8.40
C CYS A 2 -17.12 -4.13 -7.42
N ASP A 3 -17.19 -4.44 -6.13
CA ASP A 3 -17.06 -3.44 -5.07
C ASP A 3 -15.62 -3.38 -4.59
N TRP A 4 -15.10 -2.16 -4.46
CA TRP A 4 -13.75 -1.89 -4.00
C TRP A 4 -13.77 -1.04 -2.73
N GLU A 5 -12.74 -1.19 -1.92
CA GLU A 5 -12.43 -0.31 -0.81
C GLU A 5 -11.05 0.31 -1.04
N GLU A 6 -10.92 1.58 -0.68
CA GLU A 6 -9.66 2.31 -0.75
C GLU A 6 -9.07 2.48 0.65
N PHE A 7 -7.75 2.36 0.75
CA PHE A 7 -7.00 2.62 1.97
C PHE A 7 -6.01 3.73 1.70
N LEU A 8 -6.16 4.85 2.42
CA LEU A 8 -5.32 6.05 2.30
C LEU A 8 -4.31 6.05 3.45
N PHE A 9 -3.02 6.02 3.14
CA PHE A 9 -1.95 5.93 4.13
C PHE A 9 -1.44 7.32 4.54
N ALA A 10 -0.77 7.40 5.69
CA ALA A 10 -0.18 8.64 6.19
C ALA A 10 0.91 9.20 5.26
N CYS A 11 1.55 8.35 4.45
CA CYS A 11 2.51 8.73 3.43
C CYS A 11 1.87 9.22 2.12
N ASN A 12 0.56 9.51 2.12
CA ASN A 12 -0.21 10.00 0.96
C ASN A 12 -0.32 9.03 -0.23
N HIS A 13 0.02 7.76 -0.03
CA HIS A 13 -0.26 6.69 -0.99
C HIS A 13 -1.64 6.09 -0.71
N SER A 14 -2.25 5.47 -1.73
CA SER A 14 -3.47 4.69 -1.56
C SER A 14 -3.35 3.29 -2.17
N THR A 15 -4.16 2.35 -1.68
CA THR A 15 -4.35 1.04 -2.31
C THR A 15 -5.84 0.71 -2.42
N LEU A 16 -6.20 -0.01 -3.48
CA LEU A 16 -7.55 -0.50 -3.70
C LEU A 16 -7.59 -2.00 -3.41
N ARG A 17 -8.56 -2.43 -2.60
CA ARG A 17 -8.84 -3.84 -2.36
C ARG A 17 -10.23 -4.20 -2.84
N LEU A 18 -10.32 -5.34 -3.51
CA LEU A 18 -11.59 -5.89 -3.94
C LEU A 18 -12.34 -6.40 -2.70
N LYS A 19 -13.53 -5.86 -2.46
CA LYS A 19 -14.41 -6.26 -1.37
C LYS A 19 -15.37 -7.36 -1.81
N SER A 20 -15.95 -7.21 -3.00
CA SER A 20 -16.93 -8.16 -3.51
C SER A 20 -16.84 -8.29 -5.03
N TYR A 21 -16.97 -9.52 -5.51
CA TYR A 21 -17.04 -9.82 -6.93
C TYR A 21 -18.45 -9.52 -7.48
N CYS A 22 -18.49 -9.03 -8.71
CA CYS A 22 -19.72 -8.93 -9.48
C CYS A 22 -20.33 -10.33 -9.71
N HIS A 23 -21.62 -10.39 -10.07
CA HIS A 23 -22.30 -11.67 -10.31
C HIS A 23 -21.55 -12.60 -11.28
N PHE A 24 -20.98 -12.05 -12.35
CA PHE A 24 -20.23 -12.82 -13.35
C PHE A 24 -18.87 -13.33 -12.86
N ALA A 25 -18.22 -12.60 -11.96
CA ALA A 25 -16.88 -12.89 -11.47
C ALA A 25 -16.84 -13.78 -10.22
N ARG A 26 -18.00 -14.08 -9.62
CA ARG A 26 -18.07 -14.86 -8.37
C ARG A 26 -17.62 -16.31 -8.52
N ASN A 27 -17.72 -16.89 -9.72
CA ASN A 27 -17.45 -18.30 -9.97
C ASN A 27 -16.15 -18.56 -10.75
N ASP A 28 -15.46 -17.52 -11.20
CA ASP A 28 -14.22 -17.64 -11.96
C ASP A 28 -13.17 -16.69 -11.37
N PRO A 29 -12.16 -17.21 -10.65
CA PRO A 29 -11.09 -16.42 -10.05
C PRO A 29 -10.29 -15.60 -11.06
N ASN A 30 -10.24 -16.04 -12.32
CA ASN A 30 -9.53 -15.38 -13.41
C ASN A 30 -10.44 -14.45 -14.23
N HIS A 31 -11.69 -14.26 -13.79
CA HIS A 31 -12.63 -13.42 -14.49
C HIS A 31 -12.13 -11.98 -14.55
N GLN A 32 -11.71 -11.56 -15.73
CA GLN A 32 -11.36 -10.18 -15.99
C GLN A 32 -12.63 -9.35 -16.08
N CYS A 33 -13.02 -8.72 -14.97
CA CYS A 33 -14.23 -7.90 -14.91
C CYS A 33 -14.01 -6.57 -15.66
N PHE A 34 -14.59 -6.46 -16.85
CA PHE A 34 -14.65 -5.22 -17.64
C PHE A 34 -15.78 -4.26 -17.20
N GLY A 35 -16.61 -4.68 -16.24
CA GLY A 35 -17.69 -3.86 -15.71
C GLY A 35 -17.19 -2.71 -14.81
N VAL A 36 -18.08 -1.74 -14.57
CA VAL A 36 -17.81 -0.56 -13.73
C VAL A 36 -17.32 -0.98 -12.34
N LYS A 37 -16.21 -0.36 -11.90
CA LYS A 37 -15.67 -0.48 -10.54
C LYS A 37 -16.37 0.53 -9.64
N VAL A 38 -16.92 0.06 -8.53
CA VAL A 38 -17.58 0.93 -7.55
C VAL A 38 -16.74 1.01 -6.30
N LEU A 39 -16.22 2.20 -6.00
CA LEU A 39 -15.54 2.47 -4.73
C LEU A 39 -16.61 2.70 -3.65
N ARG A 40 -16.66 1.82 -2.64
CA ARG A 40 -17.69 1.86 -1.60
C ARG A 40 -17.29 2.67 -0.39
N LYS A 41 -16.04 2.54 0.04
CA LYS A 41 -15.50 3.18 1.24
C LYS A 41 -14.03 3.51 1.05
N SER A 42 -13.60 4.61 1.67
CA SER A 42 -12.20 4.96 1.83
C SER A 42 -11.86 4.98 3.32
N TRP A 43 -10.76 4.33 3.67
CA TRP A 43 -10.30 4.17 5.05
C TRP A 43 -8.96 4.87 5.22
N ARG A 44 -8.90 5.85 6.11
CA ARG A 44 -7.64 6.50 6.46
C ARG A 44 -6.88 5.63 7.45
N GLN A 45 -5.63 5.33 7.11
CA GLN A 45 -4.68 4.63 7.95
C GLN A 45 -3.75 5.65 8.61
N CYS A 46 -3.43 5.42 9.88
CA CYS A 46 -2.46 6.24 10.63
C CYS A 46 -1.00 5.80 10.41
N VAL A 47 -0.76 4.87 9.48
CA VAL A 47 0.55 4.28 9.19
C VAL A 47 0.97 4.55 7.74
N PRO A 48 2.27 4.56 7.42
CA PRO A 48 2.75 4.54 6.04
C PRO A 48 2.40 3.23 5.34
N CYS A 49 2.41 3.23 4.00
CA CYS A 49 2.33 1.98 3.24
C CYS A 49 3.64 1.16 3.40
N GLU A 50 3.57 -0.14 3.09
CA GLU A 50 4.70 -1.09 3.21
C GLU A 50 5.98 -0.56 2.55
N ASN A 51 5.88 -0.09 1.30
CA ASN A 51 7.02 0.42 0.54
C ASN A 51 7.68 1.63 1.22
N CYS A 52 6.88 2.55 1.74
CA CYS A 52 7.40 3.70 2.49
C CYS A 52 8.00 3.27 3.82
N ALA A 53 7.36 2.36 4.55
CA ALA A 53 7.89 1.83 5.80
C ALA A 53 9.27 1.20 5.60
N ILE A 54 9.44 0.39 4.55
CA ILE A 54 10.73 -0.21 4.18
C ILE A 54 11.76 0.87 3.82
N ALA A 55 11.40 1.84 2.96
CA ALA A 55 12.31 2.91 2.55
C ALA A 55 12.74 3.81 3.73
N TRP A 56 11.86 4.02 4.70
CA TRP A 56 12.17 4.81 5.90
C TRP A 56 13.18 4.08 6.78
N ARG A 57 12.94 2.79 7.07
CA ARG A 57 13.88 1.94 7.82
C ARG A 57 15.25 1.87 7.15
N ALA A 58 15.30 1.73 5.82
CA ALA A 58 16.57 1.69 5.09
C ALA A 58 17.37 2.99 5.25
N ARG A 59 16.70 4.15 5.20
CA ARG A 59 17.34 5.46 5.42
C ARG A 59 17.85 5.64 6.85
N GLU A 60 17.10 5.15 7.83
CA GLU A 60 17.54 5.16 9.24
C GLU A 60 18.83 4.37 9.43
N ILE A 61 18.89 3.15 8.88
CA ILE A 61 20.09 2.29 8.95
C ILE A 61 21.28 2.97 8.25
N GLN A 62 21.08 3.51 7.04
CA GLN A 62 22.15 4.19 6.31
C GLN A 62 22.68 5.41 7.06
N THR A 63 21.79 6.18 7.70
CA THR A 63 22.19 7.35 8.51
C THR A 63 23.05 6.91 9.70
N GLN A 64 22.69 5.81 10.37
CA GLN A 64 23.47 5.28 11.49
C GLN A 64 24.85 4.78 11.05
N GLN A 65 24.94 4.06 9.93
CA GLN A 65 26.21 3.60 9.35
C GLN A 65 27.11 4.80 9.00
N ASN A 66 26.57 5.82 8.34
CA ASN A 66 27.32 7.03 7.99
C ASN A 66 27.89 7.74 9.24
N CYS A 67 27.15 7.75 10.36
CA CYS A 67 27.63 8.32 11.62
C CYS A 67 28.75 7.49 12.26
N GLN A 68 28.70 6.15 12.14
CA GLN A 68 29.74 5.25 12.66
C GLN A 68 31.04 5.37 11.85
N ASP A 69 30.94 5.40 10.52
CA ASP A 69 32.09 5.55 9.63
C ASP A 69 32.80 6.90 9.87
N ALA A 70 32.02 7.98 10.00
CA ALA A 70 32.56 9.31 10.31
C ALA A 70 33.29 9.39 11.67
N GLN A 71 32.87 8.60 12.66
CA GLN A 71 33.52 8.53 13.98
C GLN A 71 34.81 7.71 13.99
N SER A 72 35.00 6.80 13.03
CA SER A 72 36.20 5.95 12.92
C SER A 72 37.39 6.58 12.17
N MET A 73 37.19 7.77 11.57
CA MET A 73 38.23 8.50 10.84
C MET A 73 39.01 9.52 11.69
N HIS A 74 38.85 9.47 13.02
CA HIS A 74 39.62 10.25 14.01
C HIS A 74 40.31 9.29 14.97
#